data_AF-A0A2T1CMS4-F1
#
_entry.id   AF-A0A2T1CMS4-F1
#
_cell.length_a   1.000
_cell.length_b   1.000
_cell.length_c   1.000
_cell.angle_alpha   90.00
_cell.angle_beta   90.00
_cell.angle_gamma   90.00
#
_symmetry.space_group_name_H-M   'P 1'
#
loop_
_entity.id
_entity.type
_entity.pdbx_description
1 polymer ?
#
loop_
_entity_poly.entity_id
_entity_poly.type
_entity_poly.pdbx_seq_one_letter_code
_entity_poly.pdbx_strand_id
1 'polypeptide(L)'
;MKISQTVKKKFKVAIRFLPALRLVWQSSPGWTITRLALVVVQGLMPLALIYLAKLIIDTVTINLKASNPEQVFAQVLPLIVLAGVATIVDSFCQSLNELVNTAHAQKVTDYMQGIIHAKSIEADLEYYENAKYHDALQRAQQEAPYRPPQILTRLAQLVQNFISLIAMVGLLVSLHWGIIGVLLVATIPAVFVRMEYSRTMYSWQRKRTQLERQSMYLGWMLTNEQFAKEVRLFNLGHWFSNEYDKIRSKLYKEKLGISIKRSTTFFLAQAFAGIIIFIVFGLIIYQTIQGVLLLGDLVLYYQALQRGQNNLKATLT
;
A
#
# COMPACT_ATOMS: atom_id res chain seq x y z
N MET A 1 18.27 -14.79 22.44
CA MET A 1 16.95 -15.24 22.98
C MET A 1 15.79 -14.21 22.89
N LYS A 2 16.00 -12.92 22.55
CA LYS A 2 14.92 -11.89 22.43
C LYS A 2 14.15 -11.86 21.10
N ILE A 3 14.68 -12.47 20.04
CA ILE A 3 14.04 -12.48 18.69
C ILE A 3 12.80 -13.38 18.67
N SER A 4 12.86 -14.54 19.33
CA SER A 4 11.76 -15.54 19.38
C SER A 4 10.47 -15.01 20.02
N GLN A 5 10.57 -14.23 21.11
CA GLN A 5 9.38 -13.68 21.78
C GLN A 5 8.67 -12.60 20.96
N THR A 6 9.42 -11.82 20.18
CA THR A 6 8.86 -10.79 19.29
C THR A 6 8.11 -11.43 18.11
N VAL A 7 8.64 -12.52 17.56
CA VAL A 7 7.99 -13.31 16.50
C VAL A 7 6.72 -13.98 17.03
N LYS A 8 6.75 -14.63 18.21
CA LYS A 8 5.54 -15.23 18.83
C LYS A 8 4.44 -14.20 19.12
N LYS A 9 4.79 -12.99 19.56
CA LYS A 9 3.81 -11.91 19.77
C LYS A 9 3.18 -11.43 18.46
N LYS A 10 3.98 -11.25 17.40
CA LYS A 10 3.48 -10.93 16.06
C LYS A 10 2.61 -12.05 15.48
N PHE A 11 2.94 -13.31 15.75
CA PHE A 11 2.15 -14.47 15.34
C PHE A 11 0.81 -14.57 16.08
N LYS A 12 0.76 -14.26 17.37
CA LYS A 12 -0.52 -14.15 18.12
C LYS A 12 -1.41 -13.02 17.60
N VAL A 13 -0.83 -11.92 17.12
CA VAL A 13 -1.57 -10.84 16.46
C VAL A 13 -2.05 -11.30 15.07
N ALA A 14 -1.22 -12.03 14.30
CA ALA A 14 -1.60 -12.65 13.03
C ALA A 14 -2.82 -13.59 13.16
N ILE A 15 -2.86 -14.39 14.24
CA ILE A 15 -3.99 -15.30 14.53
C ILE A 15 -5.28 -14.55 14.89
N ARG A 16 -5.21 -13.31 15.40
CA ARG A 16 -6.39 -12.47 15.65
C ARG A 16 -7.00 -11.88 14.38
N PHE A 17 -6.36 -12.00 13.21
CA PHE A 17 -6.97 -11.61 11.93
C PHE A 17 -7.93 -12.67 11.38
N LEU A 18 -7.79 -13.94 11.78
CA LEU A 18 -8.70 -15.01 11.35
C LEU A 18 -10.16 -14.76 11.76
N PRO A 19 -10.46 -14.35 13.01
CA PRO A 19 -11.80 -13.91 13.40
C PRO A 19 -12.31 -12.73 12.57
N ALA A 20 -11.44 -11.74 12.29
CA ALA A 20 -11.81 -10.58 11.48
C ALA A 20 -12.14 -10.97 10.03
N LEU A 21 -11.34 -11.86 9.42
CA LEU A 21 -11.62 -12.41 8.10
C LEU A 21 -12.92 -13.22 8.07
N ARG A 22 -13.22 -13.94 9.16
CA ARG A 22 -14.48 -14.67 9.30
C ARG A 22 -15.70 -13.74 9.40
N LEU A 23 -15.61 -12.67 10.18
CA LEU A 23 -16.63 -11.61 10.27
C LEU A 23 -16.91 -10.96 8.91
N VAL A 24 -15.85 -10.75 8.14
CA VAL A 24 -15.92 -10.17 6.79
C VAL A 24 -16.54 -11.13 5.79
N TRP A 25 -16.17 -12.41 5.85
CA TRP A 25 -16.78 -13.44 5.03
C TRP A 25 -18.27 -13.61 5.36
N GLN A 26 -18.63 -13.49 6.64
CA GLN A 26 -20.02 -13.54 7.10
C GLN A 26 -20.84 -12.32 6.66
N SER A 27 -20.23 -11.13 6.56
CA SER A 27 -20.97 -9.93 6.15
C SER A 27 -21.33 -9.94 4.67
N SER A 28 -20.43 -10.42 3.80
CA SER A 28 -20.61 -10.34 2.34
C SER A 28 -19.72 -11.32 1.56
N PRO A 29 -20.10 -12.61 1.48
CA PRO A 29 -19.31 -13.61 0.76
C PRO A 29 -19.24 -13.31 -0.74
N GLY A 30 -20.33 -12.82 -1.35
CA GLY A 30 -20.37 -12.46 -2.77
C GLY A 30 -19.37 -11.36 -3.14
N TRP A 31 -19.39 -10.22 -2.43
CA TRP A 31 -18.44 -9.12 -2.66
C TRP A 31 -16.99 -9.54 -2.40
N THR A 32 -16.74 -10.40 -1.41
CA THR A 32 -15.41 -10.91 -1.12
C THR A 32 -14.85 -11.77 -2.26
N ILE A 33 -15.68 -12.62 -2.87
CA ILE A 33 -15.30 -13.45 -4.02
C ILE A 33 -15.07 -12.58 -5.27
N THR A 34 -15.99 -11.66 -5.59
CA THR A 34 -15.84 -10.73 -6.73
C THR A 34 -14.55 -9.92 -6.60
N ARG A 35 -14.24 -9.44 -5.40
CA ARG A 35 -13.01 -8.69 -5.12
C ARG A 35 -11.75 -9.55 -5.31
N LEU A 36 -11.76 -10.79 -4.82
CA LEU A 36 -10.63 -11.71 -5.02
C LEU A 36 -10.40 -11.99 -6.51
N ALA A 37 -11.47 -12.22 -7.28
CA ALA A 37 -11.39 -12.42 -8.72
C ALA A 37 -10.78 -11.19 -9.42
N LEU A 38 -11.27 -9.99 -9.11
CA LEU A 38 -10.75 -8.73 -9.68
C LEU A 38 -9.28 -8.50 -9.34
N VAL A 39 -8.85 -8.82 -8.12
CA VAL A 39 -7.43 -8.70 -7.69
C VAL A 39 -6.53 -9.60 -8.53
N VAL A 40 -6.95 -10.83 -8.85
CA VAL A 40 -6.19 -11.74 -9.71
C VAL A 40 -6.11 -11.20 -11.13
N VAL A 41 -7.25 -10.78 -11.71
CA VAL A 41 -7.29 -10.21 -13.07
C VAL A 41 -6.40 -8.97 -13.18
N GLN A 42 -6.51 -8.02 -12.24
CA GLN A 42 -5.69 -6.81 -12.22
C GLN A 42 -4.20 -7.08 -11.91
N GLY A 43 -3.88 -8.17 -11.20
CA GLY A 43 -2.50 -8.58 -10.97
C GLY A 43 -1.81 -9.05 -12.25
N LEU A 44 -2.56 -9.66 -13.18
CA LEU A 44 -2.06 -10.24 -14.42
C LEU A 44 -2.16 -9.29 -15.63
N MET A 45 -3.16 -8.40 -15.66
CA MET A 45 -3.40 -7.46 -16.76
C MET A 45 -2.16 -6.62 -17.15
N PRO A 46 -1.36 -6.08 -16.20
CA PRO A 46 -0.07 -5.46 -16.48
C PRO A 46 0.85 -6.24 -17.41
N LEU A 47 0.93 -7.56 -17.23
CA LEU A 47 1.85 -8.41 -17.97
C LEU A 47 1.33 -8.69 -19.37
N ALA A 48 0.02 -8.89 -19.51
CA ALA A 48 -0.61 -9.03 -20.81
C ALA A 48 -0.33 -7.79 -21.68
N LEU A 49 -0.49 -6.58 -21.12
CA LEU A 49 -0.20 -5.33 -21.84
C LEU A 49 1.30 -5.19 -22.21
N ILE A 50 2.22 -5.55 -21.32
CA ILE A 50 3.66 -5.53 -21.62
C ILE A 50 3.99 -6.51 -22.77
N TYR A 51 3.43 -7.72 -22.72
CA TYR A 51 3.69 -8.75 -23.72
C TYR A 51 3.11 -8.39 -25.09
N LEU A 52 1.92 -7.79 -25.13
CA LEU A 52 1.33 -7.26 -26.36
C LEU A 52 2.17 -6.13 -26.95
N ALA A 53 2.70 -5.23 -26.11
CA ALA A 53 3.61 -4.18 -26.57
C ALA A 53 4.88 -4.77 -27.19
N LYS A 54 5.46 -5.84 -26.59
CA LYS A 54 6.57 -6.58 -27.21
C LYS A 54 6.18 -7.12 -28.59
N LEU A 55 5.08 -7.86 -28.71
CA LEU A 55 4.66 -8.47 -29.96
C LEU A 55 4.46 -7.44 -31.09
N ILE A 56 3.87 -6.28 -30.76
CA ILE A 56 3.70 -5.17 -31.71
C ILE A 56 5.07 -4.68 -32.19
N ILE A 57 6.00 -4.42 -31.27
CA ILE A 57 7.33 -3.90 -31.59
C ILE A 57 8.16 -4.92 -32.37
N ASP A 58 8.12 -6.20 -32.00
CA ASP A 58 8.81 -7.27 -32.71
C ASP A 58 8.28 -7.41 -34.14
N THR A 59 6.96 -7.41 -34.33
CA THR A 59 6.33 -7.53 -35.66
C THR A 59 6.69 -6.34 -36.55
N VAL A 60 6.70 -5.13 -36.01
CA VAL A 60 7.13 -3.93 -36.74
C VAL A 60 8.61 -4.05 -37.10
N THR A 61 9.47 -4.39 -36.14
CA THR A 61 10.94 -4.35 -36.31
C THR A 61 11.49 -5.41 -37.24
N ILE A 62 10.91 -6.63 -37.22
CA ILE A 62 11.26 -7.70 -38.15
C ILE A 62 10.92 -7.31 -39.60
N ASN A 63 9.79 -6.62 -39.79
CA ASN A 63 9.29 -6.25 -41.11
C ASN A 63 9.69 -4.84 -41.57
N LEU A 64 10.56 -4.13 -40.83
CA LEU A 64 11.03 -2.78 -41.19
C LEU A 64 11.72 -2.70 -42.56
N LYS A 65 12.31 -3.81 -43.02
CA LYS A 65 12.98 -3.92 -44.33
C LYS A 65 12.10 -4.53 -45.41
N ALA A 66 10.84 -4.87 -45.11
CA ALA A 66 9.93 -5.45 -46.08
C ALA A 66 9.49 -4.41 -47.12
N SER A 67 9.41 -4.80 -48.38
CA SER A 67 9.07 -3.90 -49.49
C SER A 67 7.61 -3.43 -49.53
N ASN A 68 6.71 -4.06 -48.76
CA ASN A 68 5.27 -3.77 -48.74
C ASN A 68 4.77 -3.29 -47.37
N PRO A 69 4.75 -1.97 -47.10
CA PRO A 69 4.26 -1.40 -45.84
C PRO A 69 2.82 -1.78 -45.47
N GLU A 70 1.94 -1.95 -46.46
CA GLU A 70 0.52 -2.28 -46.23
C GLU A 70 0.34 -3.68 -45.62
N GLN A 71 1.16 -4.64 -46.04
CA GLN A 71 1.10 -6.02 -45.52
C GLN A 71 1.58 -6.08 -44.07
N VAL A 72 2.58 -5.27 -43.71
CA VAL A 72 3.05 -5.12 -42.32
C VAL A 72 1.97 -4.50 -41.46
N PHE A 73 1.31 -3.44 -41.95
CA PHE A 73 0.22 -2.80 -41.23
C PHE A 73 -0.95 -3.76 -40.99
N ALA A 74 -1.32 -4.58 -41.99
CA ALA A 74 -2.37 -5.60 -41.84
C ALA A 74 -2.03 -6.65 -40.77
N GLN A 75 -0.76 -7.00 -40.58
CA GLN A 75 -0.31 -7.93 -39.53
C GLN A 75 -0.29 -7.29 -38.12
N VAL A 76 0.03 -5.99 -38.04
CA VAL A 76 0.12 -5.25 -36.77
C VAL A 76 -1.26 -4.77 -36.28
N LEU A 77 -2.19 -4.47 -37.20
CA LEU A 77 -3.55 -4.02 -36.90
C LEU A 77 -4.29 -4.91 -35.88
N PRO A 78 -4.36 -6.24 -36.01
CA PRO A 78 -5.05 -7.09 -35.02
C PRO A 78 -4.39 -7.01 -33.64
N LEU A 79 -3.06 -6.89 -33.57
CA LEU A 79 -2.35 -6.73 -32.30
C LEU A 79 -2.65 -5.38 -31.63
N ILE A 80 -2.75 -4.31 -32.42
CA ILE A 80 -3.15 -2.98 -31.93
C ILE A 80 -4.58 -3.00 -31.41
N VAL A 81 -5.51 -3.60 -32.17
CA VAL A 81 -6.91 -3.72 -31.75
C VAL A 81 -7.01 -4.52 -30.46
N LEU A 82 -6.30 -5.65 -30.35
CA LEU A 82 -6.28 -6.46 -29.14
C LEU A 82 -5.68 -5.70 -27.94
N ALA A 83 -4.59 -4.94 -28.15
CA ALA A 83 -4.02 -4.08 -27.10
C ALA A 83 -5.01 -2.97 -26.67
N GLY A 84 -5.72 -2.36 -27.62
CA GLY A 84 -6.77 -1.36 -27.33
C GLY A 84 -7.95 -1.94 -26.57
N VAL A 85 -8.40 -3.16 -26.93
CA VAL A 85 -9.43 -3.87 -26.16
C VAL A 85 -8.92 -4.19 -24.76
N ALA A 86 -7.67 -4.65 -24.62
CA ALA A 86 -7.08 -4.98 -23.33
C ALA A 86 -6.98 -3.75 -22.40
N THR A 87 -6.65 -2.56 -22.92
CA THR A 87 -6.62 -1.32 -22.10
C THR A 87 -8.02 -0.86 -21.69
N ILE A 88 -9.03 -1.01 -22.55
CA ILE A 88 -10.42 -0.73 -22.20
C ILE A 88 -10.90 -1.69 -21.11
N VAL A 89 -10.60 -2.98 -21.25
CA VAL A 89 -10.93 -4.00 -20.25
C VAL A 89 -10.23 -3.71 -18.93
N ASP A 90 -8.95 -3.33 -18.94
CA ASP A 90 -8.23 -2.93 -17.72
C ASP A 90 -8.91 -1.73 -17.03
N SER A 91 -9.23 -0.69 -17.81
CA SER A 91 -9.92 0.51 -17.30
C SER A 91 -11.29 0.18 -16.70
N PHE A 92 -12.04 -0.69 -17.36
CA PHE A 92 -13.32 -1.19 -16.87
C PHE A 92 -13.15 -2.00 -15.58
N CYS A 93 -12.17 -2.89 -15.51
CA CYS A 93 -11.84 -3.64 -14.30
C CYS A 93 -11.42 -2.71 -13.14
N GLN A 94 -10.70 -1.63 -13.41
CA GLN A 94 -10.33 -0.63 -12.40
C GLN A 94 -11.57 0.08 -11.84
N SER A 95 -12.47 0.55 -12.71
CA SER A 95 -13.73 1.17 -12.31
C SER A 95 -14.63 0.20 -11.51
N LEU A 96 -14.74 -1.05 -11.94
CA LEU A 96 -15.46 -2.09 -11.19
C LEU A 96 -14.84 -2.36 -9.82
N ASN A 97 -13.51 -2.36 -9.70
CA ASN A 97 -12.84 -2.58 -8.43
C ASN A 97 -13.10 -1.44 -7.44
N GLU A 98 -13.21 -0.19 -7.91
CA GLU A 98 -13.59 0.95 -7.07
C GLU A 98 -15.03 0.81 -6.53
N LEU A 99 -15.97 0.43 -7.40
CA LEU A 99 -17.36 0.17 -7.00
C LEU A 99 -17.45 -0.98 -6.00
N VAL A 100 -16.80 -2.12 -6.31
CA VAL A 100 -16.74 -3.29 -5.42
C VAL A 100 -16.11 -2.93 -4.08
N ASN A 101 -15.03 -2.16 -4.07
CA ASN A 101 -14.36 -1.75 -2.84
C ASN A 101 -15.25 -0.84 -1.98
N THR A 102 -15.97 0.09 -2.61
CA THR A 102 -16.92 0.99 -1.92
C THR A 102 -18.09 0.20 -1.32
N ALA A 103 -18.75 -0.63 -2.14
CA ALA A 103 -19.88 -1.45 -1.70
C ALA A 103 -19.48 -2.46 -0.61
N HIS A 104 -18.32 -3.09 -0.75
CA HIS A 104 -17.79 -4.03 0.24
C HIS A 104 -17.44 -3.35 1.55
N ALA A 105 -16.76 -2.20 1.49
CA ALA A 105 -16.43 -1.41 2.66
C ALA A 105 -17.69 -0.99 3.44
N GLN A 106 -18.70 -0.49 2.72
CA GLN A 106 -19.97 -0.08 3.34
C GLN A 106 -20.70 -1.27 3.98
N LYS A 107 -20.84 -2.41 3.29
CA LYS A 107 -21.49 -3.60 3.85
C LYS A 107 -20.78 -4.13 5.10
N VAL A 108 -19.45 -4.11 5.11
CA VAL A 108 -18.67 -4.50 6.30
C VAL A 108 -18.92 -3.52 7.45
N THR A 109 -18.97 -2.21 7.17
CA THR A 109 -19.27 -1.18 8.17
C THR A 109 -20.67 -1.34 8.76
N ASP A 110 -21.70 -1.51 7.93
CA ASP A 110 -23.09 -1.67 8.37
C ASP A 110 -23.24 -2.92 9.24
N TYR A 111 -22.60 -4.03 8.84
CA TYR A 111 -22.61 -5.28 9.62
C TYR A 111 -21.95 -5.10 11.00
N MET A 112 -20.81 -4.42 11.04
CA MET A 112 -20.10 -4.14 12.29
C MET A 112 -20.91 -3.22 13.21
N GLN A 113 -21.58 -2.22 12.66
CA GLN A 113 -22.51 -1.37 13.43
C GLN A 113 -23.70 -2.18 13.94
N GLY A 114 -24.26 -3.08 13.14
CA GLY A 114 -25.33 -3.99 13.56
C GLY A 114 -24.94 -4.85 14.77
N ILE A 115 -23.70 -5.36 14.81
CA ILE A 115 -23.19 -6.10 15.96
C ILE A 115 -23.11 -5.20 17.21
N ILE A 116 -22.62 -3.97 17.06
CA ILE A 116 -22.54 -3.01 18.17
C ILE A 116 -23.95 -2.70 18.69
N HIS A 117 -24.90 -2.41 17.80
CA HIS A 117 -26.28 -2.12 18.17
C HIS A 117 -26.93 -3.30 18.90
N ALA A 118 -26.80 -4.53 18.37
CA ALA A 118 -27.33 -5.72 19.01
C ALA A 118 -26.74 -5.93 20.42
N LYS A 119 -25.41 -5.74 20.57
CA LYS A 119 -24.75 -5.89 21.87
C LYS A 119 -25.09 -4.77 22.86
N SER A 120 -25.37 -3.56 22.38
CA SER A 120 -25.87 -2.46 23.20
C SER A 120 -27.31 -2.69 23.68
N ILE A 121 -28.16 -3.32 22.85
CA ILE A 121 -29.53 -3.68 23.25
C ILE A 121 -29.53 -4.81 24.29
N GLU A 122 -28.65 -5.80 24.14
CA GLU A 122 -28.52 -6.91 25.09
C GLU A 122 -27.84 -6.53 26.42
N ALA A 123 -27.20 -5.36 26.51
CA ALA A 123 -26.44 -4.97 27.69
C ALA A 123 -27.38 -4.35 28.74
N ASP A 124 -27.35 -4.90 29.95
CA ASP A 124 -28.05 -4.31 31.09
C ASP A 124 -27.52 -2.90 31.41
N LEU A 125 -28.40 -2.06 31.96
CA LEU A 125 -28.08 -0.68 32.31
C LEU A 125 -26.88 -0.59 33.28
N GLU A 126 -26.69 -1.58 34.15
CA GLU A 126 -25.54 -1.68 35.08
C GLU A 126 -24.18 -1.63 34.35
N TYR A 127 -24.11 -2.16 33.12
CA TYR A 127 -22.87 -2.10 32.34
C TYR A 127 -22.54 -0.67 31.88
N TYR A 128 -23.52 0.22 31.72
CA TYR A 128 -23.26 1.61 31.34
C TYR A 128 -22.60 2.42 32.47
N GLU A 129 -22.80 2.01 33.73
CA GLU A 129 -22.11 2.58 34.89
C GLU A 129 -20.66 2.07 35.03
N ASN A 130 -20.29 1.02 34.29
CA ASN A 130 -18.94 0.47 34.31
C ASN A 130 -18.03 1.20 33.32
N ALA A 131 -17.04 1.93 33.84
CA ALA A 131 -16.04 2.64 33.04
C ALA A 131 -15.34 1.75 31.99
N LYS A 132 -15.10 0.46 32.28
CA LYS A 132 -14.47 -0.46 31.32
C LYS A 132 -15.38 -0.79 30.14
N TYR A 133 -16.69 -0.88 30.37
CA TYR A 133 -17.66 -1.11 29.31
C TYR A 133 -17.82 0.15 28.46
N HIS A 134 -17.92 1.33 29.09
CA HIS A 134 -17.96 2.60 28.37
C HIS A 134 -16.74 2.80 27.46
N ASP A 135 -15.53 2.56 27.98
CA ASP A 135 -14.29 2.59 27.20
C ASP A 135 -14.26 1.57 26.06
N ALA A 136 -14.86 0.38 26.26
CA ALA A 136 -14.95 -0.65 25.23
C ALA A 136 -15.95 -0.26 24.13
N LEU A 137 -17.12 0.24 24.50
CA LEU A 137 -18.18 0.67 23.60
C LEU A 137 -17.72 1.88 22.77
N GLN A 138 -17.13 2.90 23.41
CA GLN A 138 -16.63 4.08 22.72
C GLN A 138 -15.54 3.71 21.70
N ARG A 139 -14.62 2.81 22.06
CA ARG A 139 -13.61 2.30 21.11
C ARG A 139 -14.25 1.52 19.97
N ALA A 140 -15.25 0.68 20.26
CA ALA A 140 -15.96 -0.06 19.22
C ALA A 140 -16.66 0.90 18.24
N GLN A 141 -17.38 1.91 18.73
CA GLN A 141 -18.07 2.90 17.90
C GLN A 141 -17.09 3.72 17.05
N GLN A 142 -15.95 4.13 17.60
CA GLN A 142 -14.96 4.92 16.86
C GLN A 142 -14.16 4.08 15.86
N GLU A 143 -13.78 2.85 16.20
CA GLU A 143 -12.88 2.05 15.37
C GLU A 143 -13.59 1.12 14.38
N ALA A 144 -14.79 0.63 14.69
CA ALA A 144 -15.50 -0.36 13.87
C ALA A 144 -15.88 0.12 12.46
N PRO A 145 -16.23 1.40 12.21
CA PRO A 145 -16.54 1.87 10.85
C PRO A 145 -15.33 1.98 9.93
N TYR A 146 -14.13 2.17 10.49
CA TYR A 146 -12.94 2.52 9.70
C TYR A 146 -11.90 1.41 9.64
N ARG A 147 -11.63 0.71 10.76
CA ARG A 147 -10.53 -0.26 10.84
C ARG A 147 -10.75 -1.50 9.96
N PRO A 148 -11.92 -2.18 9.99
CA PRO A 148 -12.09 -3.42 9.25
C PRO A 148 -12.01 -3.23 7.72
N PRO A 149 -12.70 -2.25 7.10
CA PRO A 149 -12.56 -1.98 5.67
C PRO A 149 -11.12 -1.63 5.26
N GLN A 150 -10.40 -0.86 6.08
CA GLN A 150 -8.99 -0.52 5.80
C GLN A 150 -8.09 -1.76 5.82
N ILE A 151 -8.29 -2.68 6.76
CA ILE A 151 -7.52 -3.92 6.82
C ILE A 151 -7.77 -4.76 5.57
N LEU A 152 -9.03 -4.91 5.15
CA LEU A 152 -9.39 -5.58 3.91
C LEU A 152 -8.69 -4.99 2.69
N THR A 153 -8.74 -3.67 2.55
CA THR A 153 -8.16 -2.99 1.40
C THR A 153 -6.65 -3.14 1.36
N ARG A 154 -5.99 -3.04 2.51
CA ARG A 154 -4.55 -3.30 2.59
C ARG A 154 -4.20 -4.76 2.30
N LEU A 155 -4.99 -5.71 2.76
CA LEU A 155 -4.78 -7.14 2.46
C LEU A 155 -4.96 -7.43 0.97
N ALA A 156 -6.04 -6.92 0.36
CA ALA A 156 -6.29 -7.07 -1.07
C ALA A 156 -5.16 -6.46 -1.91
N GLN A 157 -4.71 -5.24 -1.58
CA GLN A 157 -3.57 -4.59 -2.23
C GLN A 157 -2.27 -5.39 -2.05
N LEU A 158 -2.02 -5.96 -0.86
CA LEU A 158 -0.85 -6.81 -0.65
C LEU A 158 -0.89 -8.07 -1.52
N VAL A 159 -2.05 -8.73 -1.63
CA VAL A 159 -2.24 -9.90 -2.49
C VAL A 159 -2.04 -9.51 -3.96
N GLN A 160 -2.63 -8.40 -4.41
CA GLN A 160 -2.46 -7.88 -5.78
C GLN A 160 -0.98 -7.61 -6.10
N ASN A 161 -0.30 -6.89 -5.21
CA ASN A 161 1.13 -6.58 -5.36
C ASN A 161 1.97 -7.86 -5.37
N PHE A 162 1.62 -8.86 -4.57
CA PHE A 162 2.33 -10.13 -4.51
C PHE A 162 2.13 -10.96 -5.79
N ILE A 163 0.90 -11.05 -6.30
CA ILE A 163 0.60 -11.69 -7.59
C ILE A 163 1.36 -10.98 -8.72
N SER A 164 1.29 -9.65 -8.78
CA SER A 164 1.98 -8.86 -9.80
C SER A 164 3.50 -9.03 -9.70
N LEU A 165 4.05 -9.09 -8.48
CA LEU A 165 5.48 -9.34 -8.25
C LEU A 165 5.88 -10.74 -8.69
N ILE A 166 5.15 -11.79 -8.30
CA ILE A 166 5.44 -13.17 -8.73
C ILE A 166 5.39 -13.28 -10.24
N ALA A 167 4.34 -12.74 -10.85
CA ALA A 167 4.12 -12.88 -12.27
C ALA A 167 5.17 -12.05 -13.06
N MET A 168 5.61 -10.91 -12.54
CA MET A 168 6.74 -10.15 -13.08
C MET A 168 8.08 -10.90 -12.92
N VAL A 169 8.34 -11.47 -11.75
CA VAL A 169 9.54 -12.29 -11.51
C VAL A 169 9.54 -13.49 -12.44
N GLY A 170 8.41 -14.18 -12.61
CA GLY A 170 8.26 -15.30 -13.55
C GLY A 170 8.56 -14.89 -15.00
N LEU A 171 8.04 -13.73 -15.42
CA LEU A 171 8.35 -13.17 -16.73
C LEU A 171 9.87 -12.90 -16.88
N LEU A 172 10.50 -12.30 -15.87
CA LEU A 172 11.95 -12.01 -15.90
C LEU A 172 12.81 -13.29 -15.86
N VAL A 173 12.40 -14.32 -15.10
CA VAL A 173 13.07 -15.63 -15.05
C VAL A 173 13.08 -16.29 -16.42
N SER A 174 11.97 -16.23 -17.14
CA SER A 174 11.85 -16.81 -18.49
C SER A 174 12.81 -16.19 -19.50
N LEU A 175 13.34 -15.01 -19.20
CA LEU A 175 14.19 -14.22 -20.09
C LEU A 175 15.67 -14.27 -19.66
N HIS A 176 16.01 -13.84 -18.44
CA HIS A 176 17.40 -13.93 -17.94
C HIS A 176 17.46 -13.96 -16.41
N TRP A 177 17.94 -15.08 -15.85
CA TRP A 177 18.03 -15.30 -14.40
C TRP A 177 18.82 -14.23 -13.62
N GLY A 178 19.85 -13.63 -14.25
CA GLY A 178 20.71 -12.61 -13.62
C GLY A 178 19.99 -11.33 -13.19
N ILE A 179 18.84 -11.00 -13.81
CA ILE A 179 18.09 -9.77 -13.51
C ILE A 179 17.46 -9.82 -12.10
N ILE A 180 17.18 -11.01 -11.58
CA ILE A 180 16.65 -11.21 -10.22
C ILE A 180 17.70 -10.79 -9.19
N GLY A 181 18.96 -11.17 -9.40
CA GLY A 181 20.06 -10.79 -8.52
C GLY A 181 20.18 -9.27 -8.43
N VAL A 182 20.09 -8.60 -9.57
CA VAL A 182 20.09 -7.13 -9.67
C VAL A 182 18.91 -6.53 -8.89
N LEU A 183 17.70 -7.06 -9.06
CA LEU A 183 16.50 -6.59 -8.36
C LEU A 183 16.63 -6.75 -6.84
N LEU A 184 17.18 -7.88 -6.38
CA LEU A 184 17.43 -8.13 -4.96
C LEU A 184 18.46 -7.14 -4.40
N VAL A 185 19.59 -6.95 -5.09
CA VAL A 185 20.63 -5.99 -4.70
C VAL A 185 20.08 -4.56 -4.66
N ALA A 186 19.24 -4.19 -5.62
CA ALA A 186 18.59 -2.88 -5.65
C ALA A 186 17.59 -2.68 -4.48
N THR A 187 16.97 -3.75 -3.99
CA THR A 187 15.90 -3.68 -2.97
C THR A 187 16.41 -3.73 -1.54
N ILE A 188 17.49 -4.47 -1.27
CA ILE A 188 18.03 -4.70 0.08
C ILE A 188 18.27 -3.38 0.85
N PRO A 189 18.91 -2.33 0.28
CA PRO A 189 19.14 -1.07 0.98
C PRO A 189 17.83 -0.40 1.39
N ALA A 190 16.83 -0.38 0.50
CA ALA A 190 15.54 0.26 0.76
C ALA A 190 14.76 -0.43 1.90
N VAL A 191 14.83 -1.76 1.98
CA VAL A 191 14.24 -2.55 3.08
C VAL A 191 14.91 -2.21 4.41
N PHE A 192 16.24 -2.12 4.43
CA PHE A 192 16.99 -1.79 5.64
C PHE A 192 16.64 -0.39 6.17
N VAL A 193 16.60 0.61 5.28
CA VAL A 193 16.19 1.98 5.61
C VAL A 193 14.79 2.01 6.21
N ARG A 194 13.84 1.26 5.63
CA ARG A 194 12.47 1.18 6.15
C ARG A 194 12.41 0.55 7.54
N MET A 195 13.15 -0.54 7.75
CA MET A 195 13.17 -1.23 9.05
C MET A 195 13.72 -0.33 10.15
N GLU A 196 14.82 0.38 9.88
CA GLU A 196 15.44 1.30 10.83
C GLU A 196 14.54 2.51 11.12
N TYR A 197 13.90 3.07 10.09
CA TYR A 197 12.91 4.12 10.26
C TYR A 197 11.72 3.66 11.12
N SER A 198 11.18 2.48 10.85
CA SER A 198 10.06 1.92 11.61
C SER A 198 10.41 1.76 13.10
N ARG A 199 11.62 1.27 13.40
CA ARG A 199 12.13 1.17 14.79
C ARG A 199 12.29 2.54 15.44
N THR A 200 12.91 3.47 14.73
CA THR A 200 13.16 4.84 15.21
C THR A 200 11.84 5.54 15.53
N MET A 201 10.90 5.52 14.59
CA MET A 201 9.57 6.12 14.75
C MET A 201 8.80 5.47 15.89
N TYR A 202 8.78 4.14 15.98
CA TYR A 202 8.11 3.43 17.07
C TYR A 202 8.71 3.81 18.44
N SER A 203 10.04 3.87 18.53
CA SER A 203 10.72 4.26 19.77
C SER A 203 10.43 5.72 20.16
N TRP A 204 10.36 6.62 19.18
CA TRP A 204 10.05 8.03 19.36
C TRP A 204 8.60 8.21 19.85
N GLN A 205 7.63 7.58 19.17
CA GLN A 205 6.22 7.59 19.58
C GLN A 205 6.05 7.11 21.02
N ARG A 206 6.71 6.01 21.39
CA ARG A 206 6.65 5.46 22.75
C ARG A 206 7.25 6.40 23.79
N LYS A 207 8.36 7.08 23.48
CA LYS A 207 8.99 8.05 24.40
C LYS A 207 8.19 9.35 24.52
N ARG A 208 7.40 9.71 23.50
CA ARG A 208 6.67 11.00 23.42
C ARG A 208 5.19 10.90 23.72
N THR A 209 4.68 9.72 24.07
CA THR A 209 3.28 9.51 24.42
C THR A 209 2.77 10.46 25.52
N GLN A 210 3.59 10.73 26.54
CA GLN A 210 3.21 11.65 27.62
C GLN A 210 3.05 13.09 27.13
N LEU A 211 3.97 13.59 26.30
CA LEU A 211 3.90 14.95 25.74
C LEU A 211 2.72 15.09 24.77
N GLU A 212 2.45 14.06 23.96
CA GLU A 212 1.26 14.03 23.11
C GLU A 212 -0.02 14.12 23.95
N ARG A 213 -0.12 13.29 25.01
CA ARG A 213 -1.26 13.34 25.95
C ARG A 213 -1.41 14.69 26.64
N GLN A 214 -0.31 15.31 27.08
CA GLN A 214 -0.33 16.64 27.68
C GLN A 214 -0.84 17.69 26.69
N SER A 215 -0.35 17.68 25.44
CA SER A 215 -0.86 18.60 24.42
C SER A 215 -2.33 18.37 24.10
N MET A 216 -2.79 17.11 24.04
CA MET A 216 -4.21 16.79 23.88
C MET A 216 -5.04 17.32 25.04
N TYR A 217 -4.57 17.16 26.27
CA TYR A 217 -5.27 17.65 27.46
C TYR A 217 -5.37 19.17 27.49
N LEU A 218 -4.27 19.88 27.19
CA LEU A 218 -4.25 21.34 27.08
C LEU A 218 -5.23 21.84 26.00
N GLY A 219 -5.23 21.19 24.83
CA GLY A 219 -6.18 21.50 23.76
C GLY A 219 -7.63 21.22 24.16
N TRP A 220 -7.88 20.12 24.87
CA TRP A 220 -9.21 19.78 25.39
C TRP A 220 -9.69 20.80 26.43
N MET A 221 -8.82 21.23 27.35
CA MET A 221 -9.16 22.23 28.37
C MET A 221 -9.52 23.59 27.77
N LEU A 222 -8.88 23.97 26.66
CA LEU A 222 -9.19 25.21 25.92
C LEU A 222 -10.49 25.13 25.10
N THR A 223 -10.94 23.94 24.72
CA THR A 223 -12.05 23.74 23.77
C THR A 223 -13.31 23.18 24.41
N ASN A 224 -13.22 22.60 25.61
CA ASN A 224 -14.36 22.01 26.31
C ASN A 224 -15.13 23.06 27.12
N GLU A 225 -16.45 23.04 26.99
CA GLU A 225 -17.40 23.90 27.71
C GLU A 225 -17.23 23.81 29.23
N GLN A 226 -16.92 22.62 29.75
CA GLN A 226 -16.80 22.38 31.20
C GLN A 226 -15.75 23.29 31.86
N PHE A 227 -14.63 23.57 31.18
CA PHE A 227 -13.54 24.40 31.72
C PHE A 227 -13.62 25.86 31.26
N ALA A 228 -14.52 26.19 30.32
CA ALA A 228 -14.56 27.49 29.67
C ALA A 228 -14.81 28.66 30.64
N LYS A 229 -15.60 28.43 31.70
CA LYS A 229 -15.89 29.46 32.73
C LYS A 229 -14.64 29.78 33.56
N GLU A 230 -13.91 28.76 34.01
CA GLU A 230 -12.68 28.92 34.80
C GLU A 230 -11.56 29.54 33.96
N VAL A 231 -11.35 29.07 32.73
CA VAL A 231 -10.32 29.61 31.84
C VAL A 231 -10.53 31.11 31.56
N ARG A 232 -11.78 31.55 31.39
CA ARG A 232 -12.12 32.97 31.19
C ARG A 232 -12.03 33.78 32.48
N LEU A 233 -12.54 33.25 33.60
CA LEU A 233 -12.51 33.93 34.90
C LEU A 233 -11.07 34.21 35.37
N PHE A 234 -10.17 33.25 35.17
CA PHE A 234 -8.76 33.36 35.55
C PHE A 234 -7.84 33.87 34.43
N ASN A 235 -8.39 34.21 33.25
CA ASN A 235 -7.64 34.66 32.07
C ASN A 235 -6.46 33.72 31.66
N LEU A 236 -6.65 32.40 31.77
CA LEU A 236 -5.61 31.39 31.55
C LEU A 236 -5.43 30.97 30.09
N GLY A 237 -6.27 31.46 29.17
CA GLY A 237 -6.31 31.03 27.77
C GLY A 237 -4.96 31.16 27.06
N HIS A 238 -4.31 32.32 27.19
CA HIS A 238 -2.99 32.56 26.57
C HIS A 238 -1.90 31.67 27.17
N TRP A 239 -1.95 31.39 28.47
CA TRP A 239 -0.97 30.54 29.12
C TRP A 239 -1.06 29.09 28.63
N PHE A 240 -2.26 28.52 28.62
CA PHE A 240 -2.49 27.16 28.10
C PHE A 240 -2.15 27.04 26.62
N SER A 241 -2.49 28.04 25.80
CA SER A 241 -2.15 28.07 24.38
C SER A 241 -0.63 28.08 24.17
N ASN A 242 0.10 28.92 24.91
CA ASN A 242 1.55 28.99 24.82
C ASN A 242 2.23 27.67 25.24
N GLU A 243 1.75 27.01 26.30
CA GLU A 243 2.30 25.70 26.68
C GLU A 243 1.97 24.60 25.68
N TYR A 244 0.76 24.63 25.11
CA TYR A 244 0.40 23.74 24.00
C TYR A 244 1.36 23.93 22.83
N ASP A 245 1.61 25.17 22.41
CA ASP A 245 2.48 25.49 21.28
C ASP A 245 3.94 25.10 21.52
N LYS A 246 4.46 25.29 22.74
CA LYS A 246 5.82 24.83 23.12
C LYS A 246 5.96 23.32 22.95
N ILE A 247 5.00 22.54 23.46
CA ILE A 247 5.02 21.07 23.34
C ILE A 247 4.89 20.66 21.87
N ARG A 248 3.96 21.25 21.13
CA ARG A 248 3.72 20.92 19.71
C ARG A 248 4.92 21.28 18.83
N SER A 249 5.55 22.43 19.05
CA SER A 249 6.76 22.85 18.33
C SER A 249 7.92 21.87 18.56
N LYS A 250 8.10 21.40 19.80
CA LYS A 250 9.10 20.38 20.13
C LYS A 250 8.82 19.06 19.41
N LEU A 251 7.59 18.55 19.50
CA LEU A 251 7.19 17.31 18.82
C LEU A 251 7.34 17.42 17.29
N TYR A 252 6.99 18.57 16.73
CA TYR A 252 7.14 18.86 15.31
C TYR A 252 8.61 18.81 14.87
N LYS A 253 9.51 19.56 15.54
CA LYS A 253 10.94 19.59 15.19
C LYS A 253 11.58 18.21 15.26
N GLU A 254 11.27 17.42 16.29
CA GLU A 254 11.79 16.06 16.43
C GLU A 254 11.26 15.13 15.32
N LYS A 255 9.95 15.16 15.05
CA LYS A 255 9.32 14.34 14.00
C LYS A 255 9.81 14.73 12.61
N LEU A 256 10.03 16.02 12.38
CA LEU A 256 10.56 16.56 11.14
C LEU A 256 12.01 16.09 10.93
N GLY A 257 12.87 16.16 11.96
CA GLY A 257 14.24 15.65 11.88
C GLY A 257 14.32 14.17 11.53
N ILE A 258 13.46 13.34 12.15
CA ILE A 258 13.35 11.90 11.81
C ILE A 258 12.88 11.71 10.37
N SER A 259 11.94 12.54 9.90
CA SER A 259 11.38 12.45 8.55
C SER A 259 12.36 12.91 7.47
N ILE A 260 13.14 13.97 7.72
CA ILE A 260 14.22 14.43 6.84
C ILE A 260 15.28 13.35 6.69
N LYS A 261 15.79 12.80 7.81
CA LYS A 261 16.79 11.73 7.79
C LYS A 261 16.30 10.49 7.03
N ARG A 262 15.03 10.12 7.20
CA ARG A 262 14.40 9.04 6.42
C ARG A 262 14.38 9.40 4.93
N SER A 263 13.92 10.60 4.59
CA SER A 263 13.77 11.03 3.20
C SER A 263 15.10 11.01 2.46
N THR A 264 16.15 11.56 3.07
CA THR A 264 17.50 11.58 2.47
C THR A 264 18.08 10.17 2.32
N THR A 265 17.97 9.33 3.35
CA THR A 265 18.51 7.96 3.28
C THR A 265 17.71 7.08 2.31
N PHE A 266 16.39 7.26 2.25
CA PHE A 266 15.54 6.56 1.29
C PHE A 266 15.81 7.02 -0.14
N PHE A 267 16.02 8.32 -0.36
CA PHE A 267 16.41 8.86 -1.66
C PHE A 267 17.75 8.27 -2.12
N LEU A 268 18.77 8.20 -1.26
CA LEU A 268 20.06 7.58 -1.60
C LEU A 268 19.90 6.10 -1.97
N ALA A 269 19.10 5.34 -1.22
CA ALA A 269 18.81 3.95 -1.56
C ALA A 269 18.07 3.80 -2.92
N GLN A 270 17.14 4.71 -3.22
CA GLN A 270 16.42 4.73 -4.49
C GLN A 270 17.29 5.17 -5.66
N ALA A 271 18.20 6.14 -5.45
CA ALA A 271 19.16 6.57 -6.44
C ALA A 271 20.12 5.42 -6.80
N PHE A 272 20.62 4.70 -5.78
CA PHE A 272 21.44 3.50 -5.98
C PHE A 272 20.69 2.42 -6.79
N ALA A 273 19.44 2.12 -6.42
CA ALA A 273 18.59 1.19 -7.17
C ALA A 273 18.38 1.65 -8.62
N GLY A 274 18.16 2.96 -8.84
CA GLY A 274 18.02 3.55 -10.17
C GLY A 274 19.27 3.39 -11.02
N ILE A 275 20.46 3.69 -10.47
CA ILE A 275 21.74 3.53 -11.16
C ILE A 275 21.92 2.06 -11.61
N ILE A 276 21.65 1.11 -10.72
CA ILE A 276 21.72 -0.32 -11.04
C ILE A 276 20.78 -0.67 -12.20
N ILE A 277 19.53 -0.19 -12.18
CA ILE A 277 18.56 -0.44 -13.24
C ILE A 277 19.06 0.13 -14.58
N PHE A 278 19.63 1.33 -14.60
CA PHE A 278 20.21 1.92 -15.81
C PHE A 278 21.44 1.17 -16.32
N ILE A 279 22.29 0.64 -15.43
CA ILE A 279 23.42 -0.22 -15.82
C ILE A 279 22.90 -1.48 -16.52
N VAL A 280 21.90 -2.16 -15.95
CA VAL A 280 21.29 -3.35 -16.57
C VAL A 280 20.63 -3.00 -17.89
N PHE A 281 19.94 -1.87 -17.96
CA PHE A 281 19.34 -1.40 -19.21
C PHE A 281 20.40 -1.18 -20.29
N GLY A 282 21.55 -0.59 -19.95
CA GLY A 282 22.69 -0.47 -20.85
C GLY A 282 23.25 -1.81 -21.35
N LEU A 283 23.33 -2.82 -20.47
CA LEU A 283 23.73 -4.17 -20.86
C LEU A 283 22.73 -4.83 -21.83
N ILE A 284 21.43 -4.63 -21.60
CA ILE A 284 20.37 -5.15 -22.48
C ILE A 284 20.41 -4.47 -23.84
N ILE A 285 20.63 -3.14 -23.88
CA ILE A 285 20.85 -2.41 -25.13
C ILE A 285 22.06 -2.98 -25.88
N TYR A 286 23.17 -3.22 -25.19
CA TYR A 286 24.37 -3.80 -25.79
C TYR A 286 24.10 -5.20 -26.40
N GLN A 287 23.36 -6.06 -25.70
CA GLN A 287 22.93 -7.37 -26.22
C GLN A 287 21.96 -7.26 -27.41
N THR A 288 21.10 -6.24 -27.40
CA THR A 288 20.18 -5.95 -28.52
C THR A 288 20.94 -5.50 -29.76
N ILE A 289 21.98 -4.66 -29.59
CA ILE A 289 22.87 -4.23 -30.69
C ILE A 289 23.64 -5.42 -31.29
N GLN A 290 24.01 -6.41 -30.46
CA GLN A 290 24.63 -7.65 -30.91
C GLN A 290 23.67 -8.60 -31.67
N GLY A 291 22.38 -8.28 -31.74
CA GLY A 291 21.38 -9.08 -32.45
C GLY A 291 20.93 -10.34 -31.69
N VAL A 292 21.28 -10.47 -30.40
CA VAL A 292 20.86 -11.60 -29.56
C VAL A 292 19.40 -11.45 -29.11
N LEU A 293 18.93 -10.20 -28.98
CA LEU A 293 17.58 -9.85 -28.52
C LEU A 293 16.89 -8.97 -29.56
N LEU A 294 15.56 -9.11 -29.67
CA LEU A 294 14.75 -8.23 -30.50
C LEU A 294 14.47 -6.90 -29.79
N LEU A 295 14.06 -5.88 -30.54
CA LEU A 295 13.73 -4.57 -29.97
C LEU A 295 12.53 -4.63 -29.02
N GLY A 296 11.58 -5.54 -29.24
CA GLY A 296 10.46 -5.74 -28.33
C GLY A 296 10.87 -6.37 -27.00
N ASP A 297 11.93 -7.19 -26.97
CA ASP A 297 12.50 -7.70 -25.72
C ASP A 297 13.04 -6.55 -24.86
N LEU A 298 13.75 -5.59 -25.47
CA LEU A 298 14.27 -4.42 -24.77
C LEU A 298 13.14 -3.62 -24.10
N VAL A 299 12.05 -3.37 -24.82
CA VAL A 299 10.90 -2.64 -24.26
C VAL A 299 10.22 -3.44 -23.15
N LEU A 300 10.07 -4.75 -23.33
CA LEU A 300 9.53 -5.63 -22.31
C LEU A 300 10.38 -5.62 -21.04
N TYR A 301 11.71 -5.71 -21.15
CA TYR A 301 12.60 -5.63 -20.00
C TYR A 301 12.51 -4.29 -19.28
N TYR A 302 12.49 -3.19 -20.03
CA TYR A 302 12.39 -1.86 -19.45
C TYR A 302 11.08 -1.69 -18.66
N GLN A 303 9.95 -2.03 -19.28
CA GLN A 303 8.64 -1.94 -18.62
C GLN A 303 8.54 -2.92 -17.44
N ALA A 304 9.13 -4.11 -17.56
CA ALA A 304 9.18 -5.10 -16.50
C ALA A 304 9.95 -4.61 -15.27
N LEU A 305 11.15 -4.05 -15.49
CA LEU A 305 11.97 -3.47 -14.43
C LEU A 305 11.28 -2.28 -13.76
N GLN A 306 10.69 -1.37 -14.53
CA GLN A 306 10.00 -0.19 -14.01
C GLN A 306 8.79 -0.58 -13.14
N ARG A 307 7.94 -1.49 -13.62
CA ARG A 307 6.80 -1.99 -12.85
C ARG A 307 7.24 -2.80 -11.62
N GLY A 308 8.26 -3.65 -11.75
CA GLY A 308 8.85 -4.38 -10.62
C GLY A 308 9.33 -3.45 -9.51
N GLN A 309 10.05 -2.38 -9.88
CA GLN A 309 10.48 -1.34 -8.94
C GLN A 309 9.30 -0.62 -8.29
N ASN A 310 8.26 -0.28 -9.05
CA ASN A 310 7.06 0.39 -8.51
C ASN A 310 6.28 -0.50 -7.53
N ASN A 311 6.11 -1.78 -7.83
CA ASN A 311 5.49 -2.75 -6.92
C ASN A 311 6.28 -2.89 -5.63
N LEU A 312 7.62 -2.97 -5.72
CA LEU A 312 8.49 -3.00 -4.55
C LEU A 312 8.39 -1.71 -3.73
N LYS A 313 8.41 -0.54 -4.37
CA LYS A 313 8.17 0.75 -3.70
C LYS A 313 6.84 0.76 -2.96
N ALA A 314 5.77 0.29 -3.60
CA ALA A 314 4.43 0.23 -3.02
C ALA A 314 4.37 -0.66 -1.77
N THR A 315 5.08 -1.81 -1.77
CA THR A 315 5.17 -2.65 -0.57
C THR A 315 5.99 -2.00 0.56
N LEU A 316 6.90 -1.08 0.22
CA LEU A 316 7.79 -0.36 1.14
C LEU A 316 7.23 0.98 1.65
N THR A 317 6.14 1.48 1.09
CA THR A 317 5.34 2.58 1.66
C THR A 317 4.35 2.04 2.67
#